data_AF-A0A512T0H5-F1
#
_entry.id   AF-A0A512T0H5-F1
#
_cell.length_a   1.000
_cell.length_b   1.000
_cell.length_c   1.000
_cell.angle_alpha   90.00
_cell.angle_beta   90.00
_cell.angle_gamma   90.00
#
_symmetry.space_group_name_H-M   'P 1'
#
loop_
_entity.id
_entity.type
_entity.pdbx_description
1 polymer ?
#
loop_
_entity_poly.entity_id
_entity_poly.type
_entity_poly.pdbx_seq_one_letter_code
_entity_poly.pdbx_strand_id
1 'polypeptide(L)'
;MAERDLSSELRHRRQNRRATTTILIVLLLLFFAFWYAYSYYRASGGGEEATPRTGATCTPFNPKLPTPATTRVNVYNASSKNGLAARTAAELRERGFVIGEVRNDPLGRKVNVVEVRYGQAGKSRAHLVVPLGGKGTTSITDKRKDATLDIVLGSRFSTLAPNPTPTGLPMCPSPSTTTSKSSS
;
A
#
# COMPACT_ATOMS: atom_id res chain seq x y z
N MET A 1 10.69 3.21 -72.53
CA MET A 1 11.69 3.74 -71.56
C MET A 1 11.22 3.65 -70.10
N ALA A 2 9.95 3.34 -69.81
CA ALA A 2 9.39 3.34 -68.45
C ALA A 2 9.58 2.04 -67.62
N GLU A 3 10.04 0.93 -68.22
CA GLU A 3 10.13 -0.35 -67.51
C GLU A 3 11.42 -0.53 -66.68
N ARG A 4 12.48 0.25 -66.96
CA ARG A 4 13.74 0.16 -66.21
C ARG A 4 13.64 0.87 -64.86
N ASP A 5 12.88 1.95 -64.76
CA ASP A 5 12.74 2.75 -63.54
C ASP A 5 11.84 2.10 -62.48
N LEU A 6 10.88 1.25 -62.88
CA LEU A 6 10.04 0.52 -61.93
C LEU A 6 10.81 -0.60 -61.19
N SER A 7 11.86 -1.12 -61.81
CA SER A 7 12.63 -2.26 -61.29
C SER A 7 13.66 -1.88 -60.22
N SER A 8 14.11 -0.63 -60.20
CA SER A 8 15.03 -0.08 -59.18
C SER A 8 14.27 0.30 -57.89
N GLU A 9 13.08 0.88 -58.02
CA GLU A 9 12.18 1.26 -56.92
C GLU A 9 11.77 0.07 -56.03
N LEU A 10 11.56 -1.12 -56.62
CA LEU A 10 11.14 -2.31 -55.88
C LEU A 10 12.26 -3.00 -55.08
N ARG A 11 13.53 -2.88 -55.54
CA ARG A 11 14.67 -3.49 -54.83
C ARG A 11 14.98 -2.78 -53.52
N HIS A 12 14.81 -1.45 -53.48
CA HIS A 12 15.03 -0.68 -52.26
C HIS A 12 14.01 -0.99 -51.16
N ARG A 13 12.74 -1.27 -51.51
CA ARG A 13 11.70 -1.56 -50.50
C ARG A 13 11.95 -2.85 -49.70
N ARG A 14 12.61 -3.86 -50.28
CA ARG A 14 12.91 -5.13 -49.58
C ARG A 14 14.11 -5.03 -48.65
N GLN A 15 15.16 -4.31 -49.04
CA GLN A 15 16.31 -4.05 -48.17
C GLN A 15 15.96 -3.11 -47.03
N ASN A 16 15.16 -2.07 -47.31
CA ASN A 16 14.72 -1.12 -46.29
C ASN A 16 13.83 -1.76 -45.23
N ARG A 17 13.03 -2.80 -45.57
CA ARG A 17 12.25 -3.57 -44.59
C ARG A 17 13.14 -4.37 -43.63
N ARG A 18 14.18 -5.03 -44.15
CA ARG A 18 15.12 -5.79 -43.30
C ARG A 18 16.01 -4.86 -42.47
N ALA A 19 16.43 -3.74 -43.05
CA ALA A 19 17.16 -2.68 -42.35
C ALA A 19 16.30 -2.02 -41.26
N THR A 20 15.03 -1.71 -41.53
CA THR A 20 14.12 -1.17 -40.50
C THR A 20 13.81 -2.21 -39.42
N THR A 21 13.61 -3.48 -39.74
CA THR A 21 13.42 -4.53 -38.72
C THR A 21 14.65 -4.68 -37.84
N THR A 22 15.86 -4.70 -38.41
CA THR A 22 17.11 -4.79 -37.62
C THR A 22 17.33 -3.53 -36.77
N ILE A 23 17.11 -2.34 -37.32
CA ILE A 23 17.17 -1.08 -36.56
C ILE A 23 16.14 -1.07 -35.42
N LEU A 24 14.90 -1.52 -35.64
CA LEU A 24 13.88 -1.61 -34.59
C LEU A 24 14.27 -2.61 -33.48
N ILE A 25 14.84 -3.76 -33.85
CA ILE A 25 15.32 -4.75 -32.86
C ILE A 25 16.47 -4.15 -32.03
N VAL A 26 17.42 -3.48 -32.68
CA VAL A 26 18.54 -2.82 -31.98
C VAL A 26 18.03 -1.72 -31.06
N LEU A 27 17.10 -0.88 -31.52
CA LEU A 27 16.49 0.16 -30.68
C LEU A 27 15.71 -0.42 -29.48
N LEU A 28 15.02 -1.53 -29.68
CA LEU A 28 14.28 -2.21 -28.61
C LEU A 28 15.26 -2.82 -27.59
N LEU A 29 16.34 -3.44 -28.03
CA LEU A 29 17.41 -3.94 -27.14
C LEU A 29 18.06 -2.80 -26.35
N LEU A 30 18.38 -1.68 -27.01
CA LEU A 30 18.92 -0.49 -26.35
C LEU A 30 17.95 0.10 -25.33
N PHE A 31 16.65 0.14 -25.66
CA PHE A 31 15.62 0.60 -24.74
C PHE A 31 15.50 -0.30 -23.51
N PHE A 32 15.53 -1.63 -23.68
CA PHE A 32 15.51 -2.57 -22.56
C PHE A 32 16.78 -2.49 -21.71
N ALA A 33 17.96 -2.36 -22.33
CA ALA A 33 19.22 -2.17 -21.61
C ALA A 33 19.23 -0.86 -20.83
N PHE A 34 18.74 0.23 -21.43
CA PHE A 34 18.61 1.52 -20.76
C PHE A 34 17.58 1.47 -19.63
N TRP A 35 16.43 0.83 -19.83
CA TRP A 35 15.43 0.64 -18.79
C TRP A 35 15.98 -0.19 -17.63
N TYR A 36 16.71 -1.26 -17.92
CA TYR A 36 17.34 -2.12 -16.92
C TYR A 36 18.43 -1.38 -16.15
N ALA A 37 19.28 -0.60 -16.84
CA ALA A 37 20.26 0.26 -16.20
C ALA A 37 19.57 1.34 -15.35
N TYR A 38 18.50 1.96 -15.83
CA TYR A 38 17.74 2.96 -15.10
C TYR A 38 17.03 2.37 -13.87
N SER A 39 16.49 1.15 -13.95
CA SER A 39 15.91 0.46 -12.80
C SER A 39 16.99 0.09 -11.78
N TYR A 40 18.17 -0.32 -12.24
CA TYR A 40 19.35 -0.53 -11.40
C TYR A 40 19.75 0.78 -10.69
N TYR A 41 19.80 1.91 -11.40
CA TYR A 41 20.10 3.22 -10.81
C TYR A 41 19.01 3.72 -9.85
N ARG A 42 17.72 3.43 -10.11
CA ARG A 42 16.65 3.73 -9.13
C ARG A 42 16.70 2.82 -7.91
N ALA A 43 17.22 1.60 -8.05
CA ALA A 43 17.46 0.69 -6.94
C ALA A 43 18.72 1.08 -6.14
N SER A 44 19.74 1.66 -6.78
CA SER A 44 20.99 2.08 -6.14
C SER A 44 21.03 3.56 -5.73
N GLY A 45 20.06 4.39 -6.14
CA GLY A 45 19.95 5.82 -5.81
C GLY A 45 19.28 6.13 -4.47
N GLY A 46 19.03 5.12 -3.63
CA GLY A 46 18.49 5.27 -2.27
C GLY A 46 19.54 5.14 -1.17
N GLY A 47 20.83 5.16 -1.51
CA GLY A 47 21.91 5.21 -0.54
C GLY A 47 22.17 6.66 -0.11
N GLU A 48 21.25 7.23 0.66
CA GLU A 48 21.58 8.38 1.50
C GLU A 48 22.77 7.96 2.36
N GLU A 49 23.90 8.64 2.17
CA GLU A 49 25.15 8.40 2.90
C GLU A 49 24.84 8.36 4.40
N ALA A 50 24.82 7.14 4.94
CA ALA A 50 24.85 6.93 6.36
C ALA A 50 26.21 7.42 6.85
N THR A 51 26.24 8.66 7.32
CA THR A 51 27.24 9.06 8.32
C THR A 51 27.19 7.98 9.40
N PRO A 52 28.33 7.38 9.80
CA PRO A 52 28.34 6.25 10.72
C PRO A 52 27.90 6.72 12.11
N ARG A 53 26.58 6.80 12.32
CA ARG A 53 25.98 6.84 13.64
C ARG A 53 25.94 5.40 14.11
N THR A 54 26.87 5.09 14.99
CA THR A 54 26.88 3.96 15.91
C THR A 54 25.47 3.37 16.11
N GLY A 55 25.21 2.19 15.54
CA GLY A 55 24.21 1.22 16.00
C GLY A 55 22.79 1.72 16.32
N ALA A 56 22.15 2.53 15.48
CA ALA A 56 20.74 2.86 15.70
C ALA A 56 19.85 1.62 15.45
N THR A 57 19.34 1.01 16.52
CA THR A 57 18.44 -0.17 16.50
C THR A 57 16.97 0.21 16.31
N CYS A 58 16.62 1.49 16.45
CA CYS A 58 15.27 2.01 16.30
C CYS A 58 15.27 3.41 15.70
N THR A 59 14.16 3.80 15.07
CA THR A 59 13.93 5.18 14.61
C THR A 59 13.41 6.05 15.76
N PRO A 60 13.73 7.36 15.80
CA PRO A 60 13.23 8.25 16.84
C PRO A 60 11.71 8.19 16.99
N PHE A 61 11.23 8.20 18.24
CA PHE A 61 9.79 8.21 18.52
C PHE A 61 9.13 9.46 17.91
N ASN A 62 8.05 9.25 17.15
CA ASN A 62 7.28 10.31 16.53
C ASN A 62 5.78 10.12 16.85
N PRO A 63 5.21 10.92 17.76
CA PRO A 63 3.81 10.76 18.18
C PRO A 63 2.79 11.10 17.07
N LYS A 64 3.22 11.71 15.97
CA LYS A 64 2.35 12.04 14.83
C LYS A 64 2.14 10.85 13.91
N LEU A 65 2.98 9.82 13.98
CA LEU A 65 2.82 8.62 13.16
C LEU A 65 1.64 7.79 13.67
N PRO A 66 0.72 7.39 12.79
CA PRO A 66 -0.33 6.43 13.13
C PRO A 66 0.27 5.12 13.63
N THR A 67 -0.22 4.65 14.77
CA THR A 67 0.05 3.29 15.27
C THR A 67 -1.29 2.58 15.48
N PRO A 68 -1.32 1.24 15.60
CA PRO A 68 -2.55 0.53 15.95
C PRO A 68 -3.22 1.11 17.21
N ALA A 69 -2.42 1.40 18.24
CA ALA A 69 -2.90 1.94 19.51
C ALA A 69 -3.52 3.35 19.42
N THR A 70 -3.18 4.13 18.40
CA THR A 70 -3.78 5.47 18.15
C THR A 70 -4.82 5.46 17.03
N THR A 71 -5.21 4.27 16.57
CA THR A 71 -6.13 4.07 15.44
C THR A 71 -7.44 3.46 15.93
N ARG A 72 -8.50 4.26 15.89
CA ARG A 72 -9.85 3.83 16.25
C ARG A 72 -10.60 3.25 15.05
N VAL A 73 -11.07 2.01 15.19
CA VAL A 73 -11.74 1.26 14.11
C VAL A 73 -13.11 0.77 14.58
N ASN A 74 -14.15 1.13 13.85
CA ASN A 74 -15.48 0.54 13.95
C ASN A 74 -15.56 -0.67 13.01
N VAL A 75 -16.18 -1.75 13.45
CA VAL A 75 -16.32 -3.00 12.69
C VAL A 75 -17.78 -3.23 12.34
N TYR A 76 -18.09 -3.20 11.04
CA TYR A 76 -19.44 -3.39 10.53
C TYR A 76 -19.57 -4.71 9.79
N ASN A 77 -20.68 -5.41 9.99
CA ASN A 77 -21.05 -6.60 9.23
C ASN A 77 -22.02 -6.24 8.11
N ALA A 78 -21.61 -6.40 6.85
CA ALA A 78 -22.45 -6.27 5.66
C ALA A 78 -22.77 -7.66 5.03
N SER A 79 -22.60 -8.73 5.79
CA SER A 79 -22.89 -10.11 5.38
C SER A 79 -24.01 -10.74 6.21
N SER A 80 -24.48 -11.91 5.78
CA SER A 80 -25.41 -12.76 6.54
C SER A 80 -24.73 -13.62 7.62
N LYS A 81 -23.41 -13.51 7.79
CA LYS A 81 -22.66 -14.33 8.76
C LYS A 81 -22.79 -13.75 10.15
N ASN A 82 -23.39 -14.50 11.07
CA ASN A 82 -23.55 -14.08 12.46
C ASN A 82 -22.21 -14.03 13.19
N GLY A 83 -22.02 -12.98 14.00
CA GLY A 83 -20.82 -12.82 14.85
C GLY A 83 -19.53 -12.47 14.10
N LEU A 84 -19.57 -12.26 12.78
CA LEU A 84 -18.38 -11.94 11.98
C LEU A 84 -17.68 -10.67 12.49
N ALA A 85 -18.43 -9.58 12.65
CA ALA A 85 -17.88 -8.32 13.15
C ALA A 85 -17.29 -8.45 14.56
N ALA A 86 -17.94 -9.19 15.47
CA ALA A 86 -17.43 -9.39 16.82
C ALA A 86 -16.10 -10.16 16.84
N ARG A 87 -15.98 -11.22 16.04
CA ARG A 87 -14.74 -11.99 15.90
C ARG A 87 -13.61 -11.14 15.33
N THR A 88 -13.88 -10.40 14.27
CA THR A 88 -12.88 -9.50 13.66
C THR A 88 -12.49 -8.35 14.58
N ALA A 89 -13.42 -7.81 15.36
CA ALA A 89 -13.13 -6.80 16.37
C ALA A 89 -12.20 -7.34 17.48
N ALA A 90 -12.41 -8.58 17.92
CA ALA A 90 -11.52 -9.23 18.89
C ALA A 90 -10.10 -9.38 18.31
N GLU A 91 -9.98 -9.84 17.07
CA GLU A 91 -8.68 -10.00 16.40
C GLU A 91 -7.96 -8.65 16.18
N LEU A 92 -8.69 -7.59 15.80
CA LEU A 92 -8.12 -6.25 15.69
C LEU A 92 -7.65 -5.70 17.04
N ARG A 93 -8.39 -5.97 18.12
CA ARG A 93 -7.99 -5.60 19.48
C ARG A 93 -6.71 -6.31 19.92
N GLU A 94 -6.57 -7.60 19.61
CA GLU A 94 -5.34 -8.37 19.86
C GLU A 94 -4.15 -7.82 19.07
N ARG A 95 -4.39 -7.26 17.88
CA ARG A 95 -3.39 -6.54 17.06
C ARG A 95 -3.11 -5.10 17.54
N GLY A 96 -3.69 -4.70 18.67
CA GLY A 96 -3.44 -3.41 19.32
C GLY A 96 -4.28 -2.24 18.80
N PHE A 97 -5.31 -2.48 17.98
CA PHE A 97 -6.23 -1.43 17.53
C PHE A 97 -7.23 -1.06 18.61
N VAL A 98 -7.64 0.21 18.62
CA VAL A 98 -8.73 0.68 19.48
C VAL A 98 -10.06 0.40 18.79
N ILE A 99 -10.87 -0.50 19.35
CA ILE A 99 -12.18 -0.82 18.78
C ILE A 99 -13.20 0.22 19.22
N GLY A 100 -13.95 0.74 18.25
CA GLY A 100 -15.12 1.58 18.47
C GLY A 100 -16.40 0.73 18.46
N GLU A 101 -17.27 1.00 17.50
CA GLU A 101 -18.54 0.30 17.36
C GLU A 101 -18.38 -1.07 16.69
N VAL A 102 -19.22 -2.03 17.10
CA VAL A 102 -19.32 -3.35 16.48
C VAL A 102 -20.79 -3.66 16.24
N ARG A 103 -21.24 -3.64 14.97
CA ARG A 103 -22.65 -3.83 14.62
C ARG A 103 -22.84 -4.22 13.15
N ASN A 104 -24.08 -4.42 12.71
CA ASN A 104 -24.38 -4.56 11.28
C ASN A 104 -24.27 -3.21 10.56
N ASP A 105 -23.84 -3.22 9.29
CA ASP A 105 -23.68 -2.01 8.48
C ASP A 105 -25.04 -1.30 8.31
N PRO A 106 -25.21 -0.06 8.83
CA PRO A 106 -26.47 0.67 8.72
C PRO A 106 -26.84 1.04 7.28
N LEU A 107 -25.87 1.05 6.36
CA LEU A 107 -26.11 1.44 4.97
C LEU A 107 -26.72 0.33 4.11
N GLY A 108 -26.76 -0.92 4.60
CA GLY A 108 -27.36 -2.05 3.88
C GLY A 108 -26.76 -2.33 2.49
N ARG A 109 -25.55 -1.82 2.21
CA ARG A 109 -24.91 -1.96 0.90
C ARG A 109 -24.31 -3.35 0.74
N LYS A 110 -24.33 -3.86 -0.48
CA LYS A 110 -23.64 -5.10 -0.81
C LYS A 110 -22.13 -4.87 -0.87
N VAL A 111 -21.42 -5.45 0.09
CA VAL A 111 -19.95 -5.50 0.11
C VAL A 111 -19.50 -6.92 -0.23
N ASN A 112 -18.59 -7.04 -1.20
CA ASN A 112 -18.08 -8.33 -1.64
C ASN A 112 -17.05 -8.87 -0.63
N VAL A 113 -15.90 -8.22 -0.50
CA VAL A 113 -14.81 -8.65 0.40
C VAL A 113 -14.76 -7.73 1.62
N VAL A 114 -14.07 -6.59 1.55
CA VAL A 114 -14.00 -5.61 2.63
C VAL A 114 -14.06 -4.21 2.04
N GLU A 115 -14.76 -3.31 2.70
CA GLU A 115 -14.77 -1.87 2.39
C GLU A 115 -14.25 -1.11 3.62
N VAL A 116 -13.19 -0.32 3.46
CA VAL A 116 -12.66 0.54 4.52
C VAL A 116 -13.09 1.96 4.24
N ARG A 117 -13.96 2.51 5.11
CA ARG A 117 -14.50 3.87 4.98
C ARG A 117 -13.79 4.81 5.93
N TYR A 118 -13.33 5.96 5.44
CA TYR A 118 -12.63 6.94 6.26
C TYR A 118 -12.77 8.36 5.69
N GLY A 119 -12.66 9.35 6.57
CA GLY A 119 -12.58 10.76 6.19
C GLY A 119 -11.14 11.21 5.94
N GLN A 120 -10.99 12.49 5.56
CA GLN A 120 -9.68 13.08 5.29
C GLN A 120 -8.71 12.97 6.49
N ALA A 121 -9.21 13.14 7.72
CA ALA A 121 -8.40 13.01 8.94
C ALA A 121 -7.99 11.56 9.26
N GLY A 122 -8.73 10.57 8.77
CA GLY A 122 -8.45 9.14 8.93
C GLY A 122 -7.54 8.55 7.84
N LYS A 123 -7.25 9.30 6.77
CA LYS A 123 -6.51 8.81 5.60
C LYS A 123 -5.14 8.20 5.96
N SER A 124 -4.39 8.84 6.86
CA SER A 124 -3.08 8.32 7.28
C SER A 124 -3.18 7.00 8.04
N ARG A 125 -4.22 6.85 8.87
CA ARG A 125 -4.52 5.62 9.63
C ARG A 125 -5.06 4.50 8.73
N ALA A 126 -5.73 4.85 7.62
CA ALA A 126 -6.27 3.87 6.69
C ALA A 126 -5.19 2.97 6.07
N HIS A 127 -3.97 3.47 5.92
CA HIS A 127 -2.83 2.67 5.46
C HIS A 127 -2.51 1.48 6.37
N LEU A 128 -2.89 1.53 7.65
CA LEU A 128 -2.73 0.40 8.57
C LEU A 128 -3.85 -0.64 8.45
N VAL A 129 -5.07 -0.20 8.15
CA VAL A 129 -6.27 -1.05 8.18
C VAL A 129 -6.57 -1.70 6.84
N VAL A 130 -6.36 -0.98 5.73
CA VAL A 130 -6.65 -1.47 4.36
C VAL A 130 -5.94 -2.78 4.02
N PRO A 131 -4.63 -2.97 4.34
CA PRO A 131 -3.96 -4.23 4.08
C PRO A 131 -4.57 -5.42 4.85
N LEU A 132 -5.16 -5.17 6.03
CA LEU A 132 -5.73 -6.21 6.88
C LEU A 132 -7.00 -6.82 6.29
N GLY A 133 -7.73 -6.10 5.43
CA GLY A 133 -8.89 -6.64 4.72
C GLY A 133 -8.53 -7.67 3.64
N GLY A 134 -7.25 -7.74 3.24
CA GLY A 134 -6.77 -8.66 2.21
C GLY A 134 -7.05 -8.22 0.77
N LYS A 135 -6.86 -9.15 -0.17
CA LYS A 135 -7.05 -8.90 -1.61
C LYS A 135 -8.51 -8.56 -1.92
N GLY A 136 -8.73 -7.50 -2.70
CA GLY A 136 -10.08 -7.04 -3.04
C GLY A 136 -10.71 -6.12 -1.99
N THR A 137 -9.93 -5.65 -1.02
CA THR A 137 -10.35 -4.57 -0.12
C THR A 137 -10.46 -3.26 -0.89
N THR A 138 -11.58 -2.57 -0.73
CA THR A 138 -11.82 -1.26 -1.34
C THR A 138 -11.74 -0.16 -0.30
N SER A 139 -11.01 0.91 -0.60
CA SER A 139 -10.95 2.11 0.23
C SER A 139 -11.97 3.14 -0.24
N ILE A 140 -12.84 3.61 0.65
CA ILE A 140 -13.87 4.60 0.36
C ILE A 140 -13.60 5.83 1.22
N THR A 141 -13.40 6.96 0.56
CA THR A 141 -13.29 8.25 1.24
C THR A 141 -14.67 8.85 1.41
N ASP A 142 -15.07 9.13 2.63
CA ASP A 142 -16.30 9.86 2.93
C ASP A 142 -16.02 11.27 3.47
N LYS A 143 -17.09 12.00 3.77
CA LYS A 143 -17.03 13.41 4.19
C LYS A 143 -16.94 13.59 5.71
N ARG A 144 -16.68 12.52 6.49
CA ARG A 144 -16.56 12.64 7.95
C ARG A 144 -15.33 13.48 8.33
N LYS A 145 -15.43 14.20 9.44
CA LYS A 145 -14.37 15.09 9.94
C LYS A 145 -13.45 14.41 10.95
N ASP A 146 -13.89 13.32 11.56
CA ASP A 146 -13.10 12.59 12.54
C ASP A 146 -12.06 11.66 11.87
N ALA A 147 -11.15 11.14 12.68
CA ALA A 147 -10.10 10.23 12.23
C ALA A 147 -10.49 8.75 12.40
N THR A 148 -11.77 8.46 12.59
CA THR A 148 -12.30 7.12 12.81
C THR A 148 -12.38 6.37 11.49
N LEU A 149 -12.06 5.08 11.52
CA LEU A 149 -12.20 4.20 10.36
C LEU A 149 -13.32 3.22 10.57
N ASP A 150 -14.03 2.91 9.50
CA ASP A 150 -15.00 1.81 9.48
C ASP A 150 -14.47 0.70 8.60
N ILE A 151 -14.31 -0.50 9.15
CA ILE A 151 -14.05 -1.71 8.37
C ILE A 151 -15.37 -2.45 8.19
N VAL A 152 -15.80 -2.60 6.94
CA VAL A 152 -17.09 -3.19 6.59
C VAL A 152 -16.84 -4.54 5.94
N LEU A 153 -17.33 -5.59 6.60
CA LEU A 153 -17.03 -6.97 6.28
C LEU A 153 -18.12 -7.52 5.34
N GLY A 154 -17.71 -7.86 4.13
CA GLY A 154 -18.58 -8.38 3.08
C GLY A 154 -18.79 -9.88 3.15
N SER A 155 -19.63 -10.38 2.25
CA SER A 155 -20.04 -11.79 2.21
C SER A 155 -18.89 -12.79 1.95
N ARG A 156 -17.86 -12.36 1.20
CA ARG A 156 -16.68 -13.16 0.85
C ARG A 156 -15.54 -13.01 1.85
N PHE A 157 -15.66 -12.14 2.86
CA PHE A 157 -14.67 -12.04 3.92
C PHE A 157 -14.76 -13.24 4.87
N SER A 158 -13.60 -13.70 5.32
CA SER A 158 -13.46 -14.82 6.26
C SER A 158 -12.56 -14.46 7.44
N THR A 159 -11.38 -13.93 7.16
CA THR A 159 -10.29 -13.75 8.11
C THR A 159 -9.49 -12.51 7.74
N LEU A 160 -8.91 -11.84 8.72
CA LEU A 160 -7.97 -10.75 8.45
C LEU A 160 -6.71 -11.31 7.77
N ALA A 161 -6.12 -10.51 6.90
CA ALA A 161 -4.79 -10.77 6.38
C ALA A 161 -3.74 -10.69 7.52
N PRO A 162 -2.54 -11.28 7.33
CA PRO A 162 -1.43 -11.10 8.26
C PRO A 162 -1.11 -9.62 8.49
N ASN A 163 -0.53 -9.31 9.65
CA ASN A 163 -0.04 -7.96 9.88
C ASN A 163 1.03 -7.60 8.82
N PRO A 164 1.01 -6.38 8.28
CA PRO A 164 2.04 -5.95 7.35
C PRO A 164 3.40 -5.99 8.04
N THR A 165 4.39 -6.60 7.40
CA THR A 165 5.77 -6.61 7.90
C THR A 165 6.34 -5.20 7.81
N PRO A 166 6.85 -4.61 8.91
CA PRO A 166 7.56 -3.34 8.84
C PRO A 166 8.82 -3.49 7.98
N THR A 167 8.99 -2.65 6.97
CA THR A 167 10.17 -2.64 6.08
C THR A 167 11.33 -1.78 6.61
N GLY A 168 11.24 -1.29 7.85
CA GLY A 168 12.25 -0.42 8.45
C GLY A 168 12.48 -0.73 9.93
N LEU A 169 13.43 -0.01 10.53
CA LEU A 169 13.70 -0.12 11.97
C LEU A 169 12.45 0.22 12.78
N PRO A 170 12.15 -0.52 13.86
CA PRO A 170 11.02 -0.21 14.74
C PRO A 170 11.18 1.19 15.32
N MET A 171 10.07 1.85 15.65
CA MET A 171 10.13 3.11 16.40
C MET A 171 10.60 2.82 17.82
N CYS A 172 11.49 3.67 18.35
CA CYS A 172 11.88 3.59 19.75
C CYS A 172 10.64 3.79 20.64
N PRO A 173 10.59 3.15 21.84
CA PRO A 173 9.50 3.37 22.78
C PRO A 173 9.36 4.85 23.12
N SER A 174 8.14 5.28 23.44
CA SER A 174 7.91 6.66 23.91
C SER A 174 8.84 6.96 25.09
N PRO A 175 9.55 8.10 25.10
CA PRO A 175 10.33 8.49 26.26
C PRO A 175 9.37 8.61 27.44
N SER A 176 9.53 7.73 28.43
CA SER A 176 8.77 7.84 29.66
C SER A 176 9.23 9.10 30.37
N THR A 177 8.34 10.07 30.52
CA THR A 177 8.51 11.14 31.51
C THR A 177 8.32 10.52 32.90
N THR A 178 9.31 9.73 33.34
CA THR A 178 9.37 9.32 34.73
C THR A 178 9.85 10.52 35.52
N THR A 179 8.91 11.34 35.99
CA THR A 179 9.14 12.22 37.13
C THR A 179 9.53 11.32 38.29
N SER A 180 10.84 11.09 38.45
CA SER A 180 11.43 10.53 39.66
C SER A 180 11.19 11.55 40.77
N LYS A 181 10.04 11.44 41.44
CA LYS A 181 9.79 12.13 42.69
C LYS A 181 10.66 11.45 43.74
N SER A 182 11.92 11.87 43.80
CA SER A 182 12.84 11.57 44.90
C SER A 182 12.21 12.16 46.17
N SER A 183 11.63 11.30 47.00
CA SER A 183 11.30 11.63 48.37
C SER A 183 12.59 11.79 49.16
N SER A 184 12.82 13.00 49.68
CA SER A 184 13.66 13.26 50.84
C SER A 184 12.84 14.06 51.83
#